data_AF-A0A151X4D3-F1
#
_entry.id   AF-A0A151X4D3-F1
#
_cell.length_a   1.000
_cell.length_b   1.000
_cell.length_c   1.000
_cell.angle_alpha   90.00
_cell.angle_beta   90.00
_cell.angle_gamma   90.00
#
_symmetry.space_group_name_H-M   'P 1'
#
loop_
_entity.id
_entity.type
_entity.pdbx_description
1 polymer ?
#
loop_
_entity_poly.entity_id
_entity_poly.type
_entity_poly.pdbx_seq_one_letter_code
_entity_poly.pdbx_strand_id
1 'polypeptide(L)'
;MGSVECAREFCSYMTEVLYINEGLISSEIASVLDDYMDDQFNTEVQDDSIMQVAEELLRFRRYCMEGNESIAKTEFEKLPPLQSWLYTEQPSQPISSQPVKHQPSSSNENMDIDRNEQENDEWTVITNRRKK
;
A
#
# COMPACT_ATOMS: atom_id res chain seq x y z
N MET A 1 -13.32 2.37 -3.41
CA MET A 1 -11.96 1.87 -3.65
C MET A 1 -11.23 1.77 -2.32
N GLY A 2 -10.50 0.68 -2.13
CA GLY A 2 -9.77 0.37 -0.90
C GLY A 2 -8.68 1.39 -0.56
N SER A 3 -8.20 1.34 0.67
CA SER A 3 -7.16 2.24 1.16
C SER A 3 -5.77 1.82 0.68
N VAL A 4 -4.80 2.74 0.79
CA VAL A 4 -3.39 2.44 0.51
C VAL A 4 -2.84 1.42 1.52
N GLU A 5 -3.36 1.45 2.74
CA GLU A 5 -3.02 0.51 3.82
C GLU A 5 -3.43 -0.92 3.45
N CYS A 6 -4.65 -1.14 2.93
CA CYS A 6 -5.07 -2.45 2.43
C CYS A 6 -4.12 -2.97 1.35
N ALA A 7 -3.73 -2.13 0.39
CA ALA A 7 -2.79 -2.52 -0.66
C ALA A 7 -1.38 -2.88 -0.14
N ARG A 8 -0.93 -2.30 0.98
CA ARG A 8 0.33 -2.69 1.64
C ARG A 8 0.19 -3.98 2.43
N GLU A 9 -0.94 -4.17 3.10
CA GLU A 9 -1.24 -5.38 3.87
C GLU A 9 -1.45 -6.61 2.98
N PHE A 10 -1.93 -6.41 1.76
CA PHE A 10 -2.17 -7.46 0.76
C PHE A 10 -0.96 -8.38 0.57
N CYS A 11 0.25 -7.83 0.39
CA CYS A 11 1.46 -8.63 0.20
C CYS A 11 1.76 -9.55 1.38
N SER A 12 1.61 -9.03 2.60
CA SER A 12 1.83 -9.79 3.85
C SER A 12 0.76 -10.87 4.02
N TYR A 13 -0.50 -10.51 3.80
CA TYR A 13 -1.64 -11.43 3.87
C TYR A 13 -1.47 -12.61 2.90
N MET A 14 -1.20 -12.34 1.63
CA MET A 14 -1.00 -13.40 0.64
C MET A 14 0.21 -14.28 0.95
N THR A 15 1.28 -13.68 1.47
CA THR A 15 2.46 -14.45 1.92
C THR A 15 2.10 -15.41 3.05
N GLU A 16 1.33 -14.95 4.03
CA GLU A 16 0.86 -15.76 5.15
C GLU A 16 -0.06 -16.90 4.69
N VAL A 17 -1.02 -16.62 3.80
CA VAL A 17 -1.90 -17.63 3.19
C VAL A 17 -1.08 -18.73 2.50
N LEU A 18 -0.09 -18.35 1.69
CA LEU A 18 0.77 -19.30 0.97
C LEU A 18 1.71 -20.09 1.90
N TYR A 19 2.05 -19.53 3.06
CA TYR A 19 2.93 -20.17 4.04
C TYR A 19 2.20 -21.16 4.94
N ILE A 20 1.02 -20.79 5.47
CA ILE A 20 0.24 -21.62 6.38
C ILE A 20 -0.39 -22.80 5.66
N ASN A 21 -0.85 -22.62 4.42
CA ASN A 21 -1.56 -23.65 3.69
C ASN A 21 -0.61 -24.45 2.79
N GLU A 22 -0.44 -25.74 3.09
CA GLU A 22 0.29 -26.67 2.23
C GLU A 22 -0.58 -27.14 1.07
N GLY A 23 0.03 -27.41 -0.10
CA GLY A 23 -0.68 -28.04 -1.21
C GLY A 23 -1.73 -27.18 -1.93
N LEU A 24 -1.77 -25.87 -1.70
CA LEU A 24 -2.68 -24.95 -2.42
C LEU A 24 -2.62 -25.12 -3.94
N ILE A 25 -3.79 -25.13 -4.57
CA ILE A 25 -3.96 -25.09 -6.03
C ILE A 25 -4.34 -23.69 -6.51
N SER A 26 -4.12 -23.40 -7.81
CA SER A 26 -4.32 -22.05 -8.36
C SER A 26 -5.74 -21.52 -8.12
N SER A 27 -6.76 -22.38 -8.17
CA SER A 27 -8.16 -21.97 -7.94
C SER A 27 -8.42 -21.52 -6.50
N GLU A 28 -7.74 -22.10 -5.51
CA GLU A 28 -7.90 -21.71 -4.11
C GLU A 28 -7.26 -20.34 -3.86
N ILE A 29 -6.07 -20.12 -4.41
CA ILE A 29 -5.41 -18.81 -4.35
C ILE A 29 -6.21 -17.76 -5.11
N ALA A 30 -6.76 -18.12 -6.28
CA ALA A 30 -7.64 -17.25 -7.05
C ALA A 30 -8.88 -16.84 -6.24
N SER A 31 -9.53 -17.77 -5.53
CA SER A 31 -10.66 -17.44 -4.66
C SER A 31 -10.26 -16.46 -3.56
N VAL A 32 -9.13 -16.69 -2.90
CA VAL A 32 -8.64 -15.78 -1.84
C VAL A 32 -8.31 -14.40 -2.39
N LEU A 33 -7.72 -14.32 -3.59
CA LEU A 33 -7.45 -13.07 -4.28
C LEU A 33 -8.74 -12.32 -4.61
N ASP A 34 -9.75 -13.03 -5.13
CA ASP A 34 -11.05 -12.46 -5.50
C ASP A 34 -11.80 -11.93 -4.27
N ASP A 35 -11.87 -12.74 -3.21
CA ASP A 35 -12.47 -12.35 -1.93
C ASP A 35 -11.78 -11.10 -1.36
N TYR A 36 -10.44 -11.00 -1.46
CA TYR A 36 -9.71 -9.82 -1.02
C TYR A 36 -10.02 -8.58 -1.88
N MET A 37 -10.16 -8.75 -3.20
CA MET A 37 -10.49 -7.66 -4.11
C MET A 37 -11.90 -7.13 -3.87
N ASP A 38 -12.87 -8.00 -3.60
CA ASP A 38 -14.23 -7.60 -3.25
C ASP A 38 -14.27 -6.96 -1.85
N ASP A 39 -13.75 -7.63 -0.82
CA ASP A 39 -13.85 -7.17 0.57
C ASP A 39 -13.07 -5.88 0.84
N GLN A 40 -11.83 -5.78 0.34
CA GLN A 40 -10.92 -4.67 0.68
C GLN A 40 -10.98 -3.53 -0.33
N PHE A 41 -11.19 -3.85 -1.61
CA PHE A 41 -11.21 -2.84 -2.67
C PHE A 41 -12.61 -2.54 -3.21
N ASN A 42 -13.63 -3.33 -2.84
CA ASN A 42 -14.97 -3.27 -3.42
C ASN A 42 -14.88 -3.33 -4.95
N THR A 43 -14.09 -4.29 -5.43
CA THR A 43 -13.74 -4.47 -6.84
C THR A 43 -13.92 -5.92 -7.25
N GLU A 44 -14.86 -6.15 -8.15
CA GLU A 44 -15.04 -7.44 -8.82
C GLU A 44 -14.10 -7.51 -10.03
N VAL A 45 -13.29 -8.57 -10.12
CA VAL A 45 -12.39 -8.79 -11.24
C VAL A 45 -13.02 -9.78 -12.21
N GLN A 46 -13.50 -9.27 -13.35
CA GLN A 46 -14.26 -10.06 -14.33
C GLN A 46 -13.41 -10.64 -15.46
N ASP A 47 -12.09 -10.46 -15.41
CA ASP A 47 -11.16 -11.05 -16.37
C ASP A 47 -10.41 -12.24 -15.76
N ASP A 48 -9.68 -12.98 -16.60
CA ASP A 48 -8.89 -14.14 -16.15
C ASP A 48 -7.59 -13.73 -15.43
N SER A 49 -7.44 -12.45 -15.02
CA SER A 49 -6.19 -11.95 -14.42
C SER A 49 -5.93 -12.55 -13.04
N ILE A 50 -6.97 -12.75 -12.23
CA ILE A 50 -6.84 -13.38 -10.90
C ILE A 50 -6.21 -14.77 -11.02
N MET A 51 -6.68 -15.58 -11.99
CA MET A 51 -6.16 -16.92 -12.20
C MET A 51 -4.69 -16.90 -12.62
N GLN A 52 -4.32 -15.98 -13.53
CA GLN A 52 -2.94 -15.83 -13.98
C GLN A 52 -2.01 -15.41 -12.84
N VAL A 53 -2.45 -14.49 -11.99
CA VAL A 53 -1.69 -14.06 -10.80
C VAL A 53 -1.53 -15.22 -9.82
N ALA A 54 -2.59 -16.01 -9.58
CA ALA A 54 -2.52 -17.19 -8.71
C ALA A 54 -1.52 -18.25 -9.21
N GLU A 55 -1.50 -18.51 -10.51
CA GLU A 55 -0.53 -19.43 -11.13
C GLU A 55 0.91 -18.95 -10.97
N GLU A 56 1.16 -17.64 -11.18
CA GLU A 56 2.49 -17.07 -11.04
C GLU A 56 2.96 -17.12 -9.57
N LEU A 57 2.07 -16.82 -8.61
CA LEU A 57 2.36 -16.94 -7.18
C LEU A 57 2.76 -18.38 -6.79
N LEU A 58 2.05 -19.38 -7.30
CA LEU A 58 2.41 -20.79 -7.08
C LEU A 58 3.74 -21.16 -7.72
N ARG A 59 4.04 -20.61 -8.90
CA ARG A 59 5.32 -20.82 -9.57
C ARG A 59 6.48 -20.28 -8.74
N PHE A 60 6.35 -19.07 -8.18
CA PHE A 60 7.35 -18.52 -7.25
C PHE A 60 7.46 -19.33 -5.97
N ARG A 61 6.35 -19.75 -5.36
CA ARG A 61 6.34 -20.61 -4.19
C ARG A 61 7.10 -21.92 -4.45
N ARG A 62 6.91 -22.53 -5.61
CA ARG A 62 7.60 -23.75 -6.01
C ARG A 62 9.12 -23.53 -6.09
N TYR A 63 9.58 -22.42 -6.67
CA TYR A 63 11.01 -22.10 -6.70
C TYR A 63 11.59 -21.95 -5.29
N CYS A 64 10.85 -21.34 -4.36
CA CYS A 64 11.25 -21.24 -2.95
C CYS A 64 11.33 -22.61 -2.27
N MET A 65 10.33 -23.48 -2.48
CA MET A 65 10.29 -24.84 -1.90
C MET A 65 11.40 -25.76 -2.45
N GLU A 66 11.74 -25.62 -3.73
CA GLU A 66 12.83 -26.37 -4.38
C GLU A 66 14.24 -25.82 -4.03
N GLY A 67 14.33 -24.74 -3.24
CA GLY A 67 15.60 -24.09 -2.90
C GLY A 67 16.28 -23.39 -4.07
N ASN A 68 15.54 -23.15 -5.16
CA ASN A 68 16.06 -22.59 -6.39
C ASN A 68 15.96 -21.06 -6.42
N GLU A 69 16.58 -20.43 -5.42
CA GLU A 69 16.52 -18.97 -5.22
C GLU A 69 17.07 -18.19 -6.42
N SER A 70 18.03 -18.74 -7.16
CA SER A 70 18.61 -18.08 -8.33
C SER A 70 17.57 -17.89 -9.44
N ILE A 71 16.79 -18.93 -9.73
CA ILE A 71 15.69 -18.85 -10.71
C ILE A 71 14.60 -17.91 -10.20
N ALA A 72 14.23 -18.01 -8.92
CA ALA A 72 13.25 -17.09 -8.34
C ALA A 72 13.67 -15.62 -8.51
N LYS A 73 14.94 -15.28 -8.24
CA LYS A 73 15.48 -13.93 -8.44
C LYS A 73 15.47 -13.51 -9.91
N THR A 74 15.89 -14.39 -10.82
CA THR A 74 15.88 -14.09 -12.26
C THR A 74 14.46 -13.84 -12.79
N GLU A 75 13.46 -14.63 -12.38
CA GLU A 75 12.08 -14.39 -12.78
C GLU A 75 11.52 -13.12 -12.11
N PHE A 76 11.88 -12.84 -10.86
CA PHE A 76 11.48 -11.62 -10.15
C PHE A 76 12.02 -10.35 -10.83
N GLU A 77 13.26 -10.38 -11.33
CA GLU A 77 13.86 -9.25 -12.07
C GLU A 77 13.16 -8.94 -13.39
N LYS A 78 12.38 -9.88 -13.95
CA LYS A 78 11.56 -9.64 -15.15
C LYS A 78 10.29 -8.84 -14.85
N LEU A 79 9.87 -8.80 -13.59
CA LEU A 79 8.67 -8.08 -13.17
C LEU A 79 8.92 -6.57 -13.15
N PRO A 80 7.88 -5.75 -13.39
CA PRO A 80 8.00 -4.31 -13.26
C PRO A 80 8.44 -3.93 -11.84
N PRO A 81 9.24 -2.86 -11.69
CA PRO A 81 9.69 -2.42 -10.38
C PRO A 81 8.50 -2.05 -9.49
N LEU A 82 8.60 -2.41 -8.21
CA LEU A 82 7.56 -2.12 -7.24
C LEU A 82 7.39 -0.60 -7.08
N GLN A 83 6.14 -0.15 -7.10
CA GLN A 83 5.80 1.26 -6.95
C GLN A 83 6.12 1.77 -5.55
N SER A 84 6.61 3.00 -5.45
CA SER A 84 7.11 3.55 -4.17
C SER A 84 6.07 3.65 -3.07
N TRP A 85 4.80 3.79 -3.44
CA TRP A 85 3.70 3.89 -2.48
C TRP A 85 3.37 2.55 -1.81
N LEU A 86 3.78 1.41 -2.39
CA LEU A 86 3.57 0.07 -1.85
C LEU A 86 4.63 -0.36 -0.83
N TYR A 87 5.73 0.37 -0.68
CA TYR A 87 6.70 0.06 0.36
C TYR A 87 6.07 0.31 1.74
N THR A 88 6.11 -0.71 2.60
CA THR A 88 5.69 -0.63 4.01
C THR A 88 6.65 0.23 4.83
N GLU A 89 7.89 0.38 4.36
CA GLU A 89 8.87 1.27 4.97
C GLU A 89 8.60 2.71 4.54
N GLN A 90 7.77 3.42 5.32
CA GLN A 90 8.17 4.79 5.62
C GLN A 90 9.53 4.67 6.32
N PRO A 91 10.61 5.28 5.79
CA PRO A 91 11.70 5.64 6.67
C PRO A 91 11.03 6.51 7.72
N SER A 92 10.99 6.03 8.96
CA SER A 92 10.66 6.87 10.10
C SER A 92 11.43 8.16 9.88
N GLN A 93 10.73 9.26 9.56
CA GLN A 93 11.40 10.55 9.44
C GLN A 93 12.20 10.68 10.73
N PRO A 94 13.52 10.93 10.68
CA PRO A 94 14.22 11.26 11.89
C PRO A 94 13.45 12.42 12.48
N ILE A 95 12.86 12.21 13.65
CA ILE A 95 12.28 13.27 14.46
C ILE A 95 13.39 14.30 14.50
N SER A 96 13.22 15.40 13.76
CA SER A 96 14.11 16.52 13.86
C SER A 96 13.91 16.98 15.28
N SER A 97 14.79 16.53 16.17
CA SER A 97 14.91 17.02 17.52
C SER A 97 15.31 18.48 17.37
N GLN A 98 14.30 19.33 17.20
CA GLN A 98 14.50 20.76 17.32
C GLN A 98 15.04 20.97 18.72
N PRO A 99 16.19 21.65 18.87
CA PRO A 99 16.70 21.96 20.18
C PRO A 99 15.67 22.83 20.89
N VAL A 100 15.19 22.33 22.03
CA VAL A 100 14.36 23.04 23.00
C VAL A 100 15.06 24.35 23.34
N LYS A 101 14.64 25.44 22.71
CA LYS A 101 14.96 26.78 23.18
C LYS A 101 14.04 27.07 24.36
N HIS A 102 14.55 26.77 25.55
CA HIS A 102 14.08 27.39 26.77
C HIS A 102 14.18 28.91 26.64
N GLN A 103 13.06 29.63 26.82
CA GLN A 103 13.01 30.92 27.52
C GLN A 103 11.58 31.17 28.04
N PRO A 104 11.43 31.98 29.10
CA PRO A 104 10.52 31.72 30.22
C PRO A 104 9.14 32.38 30.09
N SER A 105 8.22 31.87 30.92
CA SER A 105 6.90 32.37 31.29
C SER A 105 6.52 33.79 30.86
N SER A 106 5.34 33.91 30.24
CA SER A 106 4.42 34.99 30.60
C SER A 106 2.97 34.52 30.47
N SER A 107 2.25 34.77 31.57
CA SER A 107 0.87 34.42 31.86
C SER A 107 -0.11 35.31 31.08
N ASN A 108 -1.16 34.74 30.48
CA ASN A 108 -2.52 35.26 30.65
C ASN A 108 -3.59 34.29 30.13
N GLU A 109 -4.49 33.93 31.04
CA GLU A 109 -5.84 33.41 30.84
C GLU A 109 -6.71 34.34 29.97
N ASN A 110 -7.54 33.78 29.06
CA ASN A 110 -8.98 34.07 28.95
C ASN A 110 -9.67 33.18 27.87
N MET A 111 -10.96 32.98 28.08
CA MET A 111 -11.86 31.96 27.54
C MET A 111 -12.44 32.21 26.13
N ASP A 112 -12.92 31.09 25.56
CA ASP A 112 -14.18 30.85 24.84
C ASP A 112 -14.51 31.42 23.45
N ILE A 113 -15.29 30.57 22.76
CA ILE A 113 -16.32 30.81 21.73
C ILE A 113 -15.96 30.73 20.23
N ASP A 114 -16.40 29.60 19.65
CA ASP A 114 -17.28 29.42 18.47
C ASP A 114 -17.09 30.33 17.25
N ARG A 115 -16.73 29.72 16.10
CA ARG A 115 -17.11 30.24 14.79
C ARG A 115 -17.07 29.19 13.67
N ASN A 116 -18.26 28.65 13.40
CA ASN A 116 -18.93 28.71 12.09
C ASN A 116 -18.34 27.93 10.90
N GLU A 117 -19.13 26.94 10.50
CA GLU A 117 -19.21 26.35 9.16
C GLU A 117 -19.14 27.43 8.06
N GLN A 118 -18.34 27.19 7.01
CA GLN A 118 -18.62 27.73 5.70
C GLN A 118 -18.02 26.81 4.63
N GLU A 119 -18.90 25.98 4.05
CA GLU A 119 -18.77 25.46 2.70
C GLU A 119 -18.49 26.62 1.73
N ASN A 120 -17.53 26.43 0.83
CA ASN A 120 -17.56 27.03 -0.51
C ASN A 120 -16.61 26.25 -1.42
N ASP A 121 -17.20 25.37 -2.22
CA ASP A 121 -16.65 24.91 -3.49
C ASP A 121 -16.32 26.10 -4.38
N GLU A 122 -15.06 26.28 -4.78
CA GLU A 122 -14.74 27.07 -5.98
C GLU A 122 -13.41 26.63 -6.59
N TRP A 123 -13.51 25.80 -7.63
CA TRP A 123 -12.42 25.48 -8.57
C TRP A 123 -11.77 26.77 -9.08
N THR A 124 -10.44 26.93 -8.96
CA THR A 124 -9.72 27.99 -9.69
C THR A 124 -8.36 27.54 -10.25
N VAL A 125 -8.39 27.20 -11.54
CA VAL A 125 -7.49 27.54 -12.67
C VAL A 125 -5.96 27.63 -12.44
N ILE A 126 -5.24 26.74 -13.14
CA ILE A 126 -3.80 26.80 -13.40
C ILE A 126 -3.52 27.76 -14.56
N THR A 127 -2.53 28.65 -14.45
CA THR A 127 -1.90 29.29 -15.62
C THR A 127 -0.37 29.15 -15.59
N ASN A 128 0.18 28.54 -16.64
CA ASN A 128 1.63 28.38 -16.82
C ASN A 128 2.23 29.67 -17.40
N ARG A 129 3.31 30.20 -16.81
CA ARG A 129 4.18 31.19 -17.44
C ARG A 129 5.60 30.66 -17.56
N ARG A 130 6.02 30.34 -18.79
CA ARG A 130 7.44 30.33 -19.19
C ARG A 130 7.93 31.78 -19.24
N LYS A 131 9.11 32.06 -18.70
CA LYS A 131 9.87 33.26 -19.03
C LYS A 131 11.19 32.85 -19.71
N LYS A 132 11.47 33.61 -20.76
CA LYS A 132 12.58 33.54 -21.71
C LYS A 132 13.92 33.86 -21.04
#